data_AF-A0A511MCM8-F1
#
_entry.id   AF-A0A511MCM8-F1
#
_cell.length_a   1.000
_cell.length_b   1.000
_cell.length_c   1.000
_cell.angle_alpha   90.00
_cell.angle_beta   90.00
_cell.angle_gamma   90.00
#
_symmetry.space_group_name_H-M   'P 1'
#
loop_
_entity.id
_entity.type
_entity.pdbx_description
1 polymer ?
#
loop_
_entity_poly.entity_id
_entity_poly.type
_entity_poly.pdbx_seq_one_letter_code
_entity_poly.pdbx_strand_id
1 'polypeptide(L)'
;MTNRRAVIVGSAAAVAGVGVGVGVGRLAEADEDPSTVESSFTVVDRRGTQRFLLATQKPPIILGGKTYPAQTRGGPDECSALVFNDENGDEKGGIVAASDGALIALDYPNGDAIHLQTSWEDKVGGAALVITHIGDPTTPIDAAKHPLAVQLSADTEEGTALTLCDPQGRARIKLRVAMDGTPSIAILDEHGGVVREL
;
A
#
# COMPACT_ATOMS: atom_id res chain seq x y z
N MET A 1 -30.14 -20.50 8.67
CA MET A 1 -30.29 -20.30 7.22
C MET A 1 -28.94 -20.51 6.56
N THR A 2 -28.79 -21.68 5.97
CA THR A 2 -27.64 -22.12 5.17
C THR A 2 -27.63 -21.41 3.83
N ASN A 3 -26.48 -20.93 3.37
CA ASN A 3 -26.14 -21.16 1.96
C ASN A 3 -24.66 -21.54 1.83
N ARG A 4 -24.46 -22.73 1.24
CA ARG A 4 -23.19 -23.44 1.11
C ARG A 4 -22.52 -23.07 -0.21
N ARG A 5 -21.19 -23.10 -0.18
CA ARG A 5 -20.25 -23.04 -1.31
C ARG A 5 -20.66 -24.00 -2.45
N ALA A 6 -20.47 -23.55 -3.68
CA ALA A 6 -20.28 -24.42 -4.83
C ALA A 6 -18.82 -24.32 -5.28
N VAL A 7 -18.00 -25.27 -4.83
CA VAL A 7 -16.70 -25.59 -5.44
C VAL A 7 -17.01 -26.65 -6.49
N ILE A 8 -16.72 -26.37 -7.75
CA ILE A 8 -16.79 -27.37 -8.82
C ILE A 8 -15.55 -28.25 -8.69
N VAL A 9 -15.74 -29.42 -8.08
CA VAL A 9 -14.77 -30.53 -8.11
C VAL A 9 -15.18 -31.43 -9.28
N GLY A 10 -14.42 -31.36 -10.37
CA GLY A 10 -14.52 -32.32 -11.46
C GLY A 10 -13.70 -33.57 -11.13
N SER A 11 -14.32 -34.57 -10.51
CA SER A 11 -13.79 -35.93 -10.40
C SER A 11 -14.37 -36.76 -11.54
N ALA A 12 -13.54 -37.32 -12.42
CA ALA A 12 -13.94 -38.42 -13.30
C ALA A 12 -13.10 -39.65 -12.95
N ALA A 13 -13.80 -40.72 -12.56
CA ALA A 13 -13.26 -42.00 -12.13
C ALA A 13 -12.95 -42.93 -13.32
N ALA A 14 -12.04 -43.86 -13.01
CA ALA A 14 -11.41 -44.93 -13.79
C ALA A 14 -12.23 -45.70 -14.84
N VAL A 15 -11.56 -46.12 -15.91
CA VAL A 15 -11.79 -47.42 -16.57
C VAL A 15 -10.44 -48.11 -16.79
N ALA A 16 -10.34 -49.34 -16.28
CA ALA A 16 -9.20 -50.24 -16.47
C ALA A 16 -9.15 -50.81 -17.89
N GLY A 17 -7.94 -50.96 -18.43
CA GLY A 17 -7.69 -51.69 -19.68
C GLY A 17 -6.23 -52.08 -19.78
N VAL A 18 -5.94 -53.38 -19.68
CA VAL A 18 -4.62 -53.99 -19.93
C VAL A 18 -4.29 -53.87 -21.42
N GLY A 19 -3.12 -53.32 -21.74
CA GLY A 19 -2.60 -53.28 -23.10
C GLY A 19 -1.08 -53.09 -23.11
N VAL A 20 -0.35 -54.17 -23.37
CA VAL A 20 1.08 -54.17 -23.66
C VAL A 20 1.30 -53.45 -24.98
N GLY A 21 2.10 -52.38 -24.98
CA GLY A 21 2.46 -51.64 -26.19
C GLY A 21 3.70 -50.80 -25.95
N VAL A 22 4.84 -51.28 -26.43
CA VAL A 22 6.12 -50.57 -26.44
C VAL A 22 5.97 -49.32 -27.31
N GLY A 23 5.95 -48.16 -26.68
CA GLY A 23 6.00 -46.87 -27.34
C GLY A 23 6.91 -45.95 -26.54
N VAL A 24 8.12 -45.71 -27.06
CA VAL A 24 9.00 -44.64 -26.59
C VAL A 24 8.37 -43.32 -27.03
N GLY A 25 7.36 -42.88 -26.31
CA GLY A 25 6.84 -41.52 -26.37
C GLY A 25 7.60 -40.69 -25.36
N ARG A 26 8.24 -39.60 -25.81
CA ARG A 26 8.69 -38.53 -24.91
C ARG A 26 7.55 -38.22 -23.95
N LEU A 27 7.83 -38.29 -22.65
CA LEU A 27 7.00 -37.61 -21.66
C LEU A 27 7.00 -36.14 -22.09
N ALA A 28 5.86 -35.67 -22.61
CA ALA A 28 5.64 -34.26 -22.75
C ALA A 28 5.74 -33.68 -21.33
N GLU A 29 6.68 -32.75 -21.13
CA GLU A 29 6.60 -31.81 -20.01
C GLU A 29 5.17 -31.26 -19.98
N ALA A 30 4.59 -31.21 -18.79
CA ALA A 30 3.30 -30.59 -18.60
C ALA A 30 3.37 -29.18 -19.22
N ASP A 31 2.46 -28.88 -20.15
CA ASP A 31 2.26 -27.52 -20.66
C ASP A 31 2.18 -26.58 -19.44
N GLU A 32 3.15 -25.68 -19.30
CA GLU A 32 3.01 -24.54 -18.42
C GLU A 32 1.74 -23.81 -18.88
N ASP A 33 0.75 -23.67 -17.98
CA ASP A 33 -0.44 -22.89 -18.28
C ASP A 33 0.00 -21.46 -18.68
N PRO A 34 -0.14 -21.06 -19.95
CA PRO A 34 0.38 -19.79 -20.45
C PRO A 34 -0.33 -18.58 -19.84
N SER A 35 -1.33 -18.79 -18.98
CA SER A 35 -2.04 -17.73 -18.26
C SER A 35 -1.32 -17.21 -17.01
N THR A 36 -0.21 -17.82 -16.58
CA THR A 36 0.56 -17.39 -15.40
C THR A 36 1.92 -16.84 -15.81
N VAL A 37 2.12 -15.52 -15.65
CA VAL A 37 3.32 -14.80 -16.10
C VAL A 37 3.84 -13.92 -14.95
N GLU A 38 5.16 -14.04 -14.69
CA GLU A 38 6.08 -13.26 -13.85
C GLU A 38 5.56 -12.56 -12.56
N SER A 39 6.27 -12.78 -11.43
CA SER A 39 6.03 -12.09 -10.15
C SER A 39 6.26 -10.57 -10.18
N SER A 40 6.74 -10.04 -11.31
CA SER A 40 6.97 -8.61 -11.51
C SER A 40 6.93 -8.23 -12.98
N PHE A 41 6.66 -6.96 -13.26
CA PHE A 41 6.83 -6.33 -14.57
C PHE A 41 7.56 -5.00 -14.39
N THR A 42 8.63 -4.76 -15.16
CA THR A 42 9.47 -3.57 -15.05
C THR A 42 9.49 -2.78 -16.35
N VAL A 43 9.30 -1.46 -16.26
CA VAL A 43 9.54 -0.53 -17.37
C VAL A 43 10.83 0.23 -17.11
N VAL A 44 11.76 0.16 -18.06
CA VAL A 44 13.02 0.92 -18.05
C VAL A 44 13.03 1.97 -19.16
N ASP A 45 13.71 3.09 -18.92
CA ASP A 45 13.96 4.09 -19.97
C ASP A 45 15.15 3.71 -20.87
N ARG A 46 15.48 4.56 -21.86
CA ARG A 46 16.58 4.30 -22.81
C ARG A 46 17.97 4.23 -22.18
N ARG A 47 18.14 4.73 -20.95
CA ARG A 47 19.40 4.67 -20.19
C ARG A 47 19.46 3.42 -19.31
N GLY A 48 18.41 2.61 -19.30
CA GLY A 48 18.27 1.44 -18.42
C GLY A 48 17.77 1.78 -17.02
N THR A 49 17.31 3.01 -16.78
CA THR A 49 16.77 3.41 -15.48
C THR A 49 15.33 2.92 -15.32
N GLN A 50 15.03 2.22 -14.22
CA GLN A 50 13.66 1.80 -13.89
C GLN A 50 12.75 3.02 -13.71
N ARG A 51 11.61 3.04 -14.40
CA ARG A 51 10.55 4.06 -14.28
C ARG A 51 9.31 3.55 -13.60
N PHE A 52 8.96 2.29 -13.83
CA PHE A 52 7.83 1.62 -13.21
C PHE A 52 8.23 0.20 -12.81
N LEU A 53 7.76 -0.25 -11.66
CA LEU A 53 7.85 -1.63 -11.22
C LEU A 53 6.49 -2.06 -10.70
N LEU A 54 5.86 -3.05 -11.32
CA LEU A 54 4.78 -3.83 -10.73
C LEU A 54 5.41 -5.07 -10.09
N ALA A 55 5.09 -5.37 -8.83
CA ALA A 55 5.57 -6.55 -8.12
C ALA A 55 4.43 -7.17 -7.29
N THR A 56 4.43 -8.49 -7.15
CA THR A 56 3.48 -9.23 -6.31
C THR A 56 3.97 -9.44 -4.88
N GLN A 57 5.06 -8.77 -4.51
CA GLN A 57 5.64 -8.73 -3.17
C GLN A 57 6.20 -7.34 -2.90
N LYS A 58 6.38 -6.99 -1.62
CA LYS A 58 6.98 -5.72 -1.22
C LYS A 58 8.37 -5.52 -1.84
N PRO A 59 8.57 -4.52 -2.72
CA PRO A 59 9.84 -4.31 -3.40
C PRO A 59 10.82 -3.47 -2.55
N PRO A 60 12.12 -3.48 -2.87
CA PRO A 60 13.08 -2.55 -2.26
C PRO A 60 12.75 -1.09 -2.59
N ILE A 61 13.26 -0.17 -1.78
CA ILE A 61 13.16 1.28 -2.01
C ILE A 61 14.41 1.75 -2.76
N ILE A 62 14.27 2.63 -3.74
CA ILE A 62 15.40 3.28 -4.42
C ILE A 62 15.30 4.77 -4.15
N LEU A 63 16.24 5.35 -3.42
CA LEU A 63 16.27 6.78 -3.11
C LEU A 63 17.71 7.29 -3.04
N GLY A 64 17.98 8.46 -3.63
CA GLY A 64 19.30 9.07 -3.67
C GLY A 64 20.35 8.18 -4.33
N GLY A 65 19.96 7.36 -5.31
CA GLY A 65 20.84 6.38 -5.95
C GLY A 65 21.22 5.18 -5.08
N LYS A 66 20.61 5.02 -3.89
CA LYS A 66 20.81 3.88 -2.99
C LYS A 66 19.58 2.99 -2.98
N THR A 67 19.81 1.68 -3.03
CA THR A 67 18.78 0.67 -2.81
C THR A 67 18.73 0.28 -1.34
N TYR A 68 17.55 0.36 -0.75
CA TYR A 68 17.26 -0.09 0.61
C TYR A 68 16.48 -1.41 0.54
N PRO A 69 16.81 -2.41 1.40
CA PRO A 69 16.13 -3.71 1.39
C PRO A 69 14.63 -3.59 1.59
N ALA A 70 13.84 -4.48 1.00
CA ALA A 70 12.37 -4.48 1.13
C ALA A 70 11.89 -4.49 2.60
N GLN A 71 12.68 -5.07 3.51
CA GLN A 71 12.37 -5.14 4.94
C GLN A 71 12.41 -3.77 5.63
N THR A 72 13.05 -2.77 5.02
CA THR A 72 13.04 -1.39 5.56
C THR A 72 11.81 -0.61 5.11
N ARG A 73 11.03 -1.14 4.15
CA ARG A 73 9.78 -0.54 3.69
C ARG A 73 8.64 -0.92 4.63
N GLY A 74 7.84 0.07 5.01
CA GLY A 74 6.59 -0.15 5.73
C GLY A 74 5.54 -0.89 4.89
N GLY A 75 4.51 -1.42 5.54
CA GLY A 75 3.43 -2.14 4.87
C GLY A 75 3.67 -3.65 4.71
N PRO A 76 2.66 -4.37 4.22
CA PRO A 76 2.62 -5.83 4.19
C PRO A 76 3.65 -6.43 3.23
N ASP A 77 4.18 -7.60 3.57
CA ASP A 77 5.14 -8.33 2.72
C ASP A 77 4.44 -8.90 1.46
N GLU A 78 3.23 -9.42 1.65
CA GLU A 78 2.36 -9.94 0.59
C GLU A 78 1.42 -8.85 0.09
N CYS A 79 1.78 -8.22 -1.03
CA CYS A 79 1.00 -7.15 -1.62
C CYS A 79 1.23 -7.06 -3.13
N SER A 80 0.28 -6.49 -3.86
CA SER A 80 0.52 -5.97 -5.21
C SER A 80 1.03 -4.53 -5.09
N ALA A 81 2.23 -4.25 -5.58
CA ALA A 81 2.86 -2.94 -5.53
C ALA A 81 3.21 -2.44 -6.93
N LEU A 82 2.72 -1.26 -7.30
CA LEU A 82 3.18 -0.48 -8.44
C LEU A 82 4.01 0.69 -7.93
N VAL A 83 5.30 0.75 -8.25
CA VAL A 83 6.23 1.81 -7.83
C VAL A 83 6.52 2.75 -9.00
N PHE A 84 6.57 4.05 -8.72
CA PHE A 84 6.90 5.12 -9.66
C PHE A 84 8.28 5.70 -9.36
N ASN A 85 9.14 5.80 -10.37
CA ASN A 85 10.48 6.36 -10.22
C ASN A 85 10.71 7.57 -11.14
N ASP A 86 11.45 8.56 -10.65
CA ASP A 86 11.89 9.72 -11.41
C ASP A 86 13.00 9.39 -12.43
N GLU A 87 13.54 10.40 -13.11
CA GLU A 87 14.58 10.23 -14.14
C GLU A 87 15.93 9.80 -13.60
N ASN A 88 16.15 9.87 -12.30
CA ASN A 88 17.35 9.36 -11.65
C ASN A 88 17.14 7.91 -11.17
N GLY A 89 15.90 7.41 -11.23
CA GLY A 89 15.51 6.10 -10.74
C GLY A 89 15.07 6.13 -9.28
N ASP A 90 14.95 7.32 -8.69
CA ASP A 90 14.51 7.46 -7.31
C ASP A 90 12.98 7.39 -7.22
N GLU A 91 12.50 6.64 -6.25
CA GLU A 91 11.09 6.43 -5.97
C GLU A 91 10.38 7.76 -5.65
N LYS A 92 9.15 7.88 -6.17
CA LYS A 92 8.21 9.00 -5.96
C LYS A 92 6.84 8.51 -5.50
N GLY A 93 6.83 7.37 -4.83
CA GLY A 93 5.64 6.70 -4.32
C GLY A 93 5.16 5.56 -5.22
N GLY A 94 3.89 5.21 -5.06
CA GLY A 94 3.35 4.01 -5.66
C GLY A 94 1.89 3.77 -5.34
N ILE A 95 1.39 2.63 -5.81
CA ILE A 95 0.08 2.09 -5.49
C ILE A 95 0.30 0.71 -4.86
N VAL A 96 -0.28 0.48 -3.69
CA VAL A 96 -0.22 -0.81 -2.99
C VAL A 96 -1.64 -1.31 -2.77
N ALA A 97 -1.84 -2.61 -2.98
CA ALA A 97 -3.04 -3.33 -2.59
C ALA A 97 -2.65 -4.61 -1.83
N ALA A 98 -3.25 -4.80 -0.67
CA ALA A 98 -3.08 -5.95 0.19
C ALA A 98 -4.44 -6.41 0.73
N SER A 99 -4.46 -7.55 1.44
CA SER A 99 -5.71 -8.11 1.99
C SER A 99 -6.37 -7.21 3.03
N ASP A 100 -5.57 -6.40 3.73
CA ASP A 100 -5.93 -5.57 4.85
C ASP A 100 -5.92 -4.07 4.51
N GLY A 101 -5.60 -3.68 3.28
CA GLY A 101 -5.52 -2.27 2.95
C GLY A 101 -5.06 -1.96 1.53
N ALA A 102 -5.04 -0.66 1.25
CA ALA A 102 -4.56 -0.12 -0.01
C ALA A 102 -3.98 1.28 0.22
N LEU A 103 -3.04 1.68 -0.63
CA LEU A 103 -2.36 2.97 -0.57
C LEU A 103 -2.13 3.49 -1.98
N ILE A 104 -2.33 4.79 -2.17
CA ILE A 104 -1.72 5.57 -3.24
C ILE A 104 -0.83 6.60 -2.55
N ALA A 105 0.46 6.57 -2.86
CA ALA A 105 1.46 7.48 -2.31
C ALA A 105 2.09 8.32 -3.42
N LEU A 106 2.24 9.61 -3.14
CA LEU A 106 3.05 10.53 -3.90
C LEU A 106 4.11 11.08 -2.95
N ASP A 107 5.36 10.71 -3.21
CA ASP A 107 6.46 10.99 -2.29
C ASP A 107 7.26 12.22 -2.74
N TYR A 108 7.84 12.88 -1.75
CA TYR A 108 8.83 13.93 -1.91
C TYR A 108 10.25 13.32 -2.04
N PRO A 109 11.25 14.02 -2.62
CA PRO A 109 12.57 13.45 -2.88
C PRO A 109 13.26 12.77 -1.68
N ASN A 110 12.94 13.18 -0.46
CA ASN A 110 13.51 12.63 0.76
C ASN A 110 12.46 12.11 1.75
N GLY A 111 11.26 11.74 1.30
CA GLY A 111 10.25 11.02 2.10
C GLY A 111 8.80 11.35 1.73
N ASP A 112 7.86 10.88 2.54
CA ASP A 112 6.41 10.93 2.26
C ASP A 112 5.87 12.36 2.08
N ALA A 113 4.94 12.54 1.14
CA ALA A 113 4.24 13.82 0.94
C ALA A 113 2.72 13.69 1.06
N ILE A 114 2.10 12.87 0.21
CA ILE A 114 0.64 12.73 0.12
C ILE A 114 0.26 11.26 0.02
N HIS A 115 -0.56 10.78 0.94
CA HIS A 115 -1.11 9.43 0.92
C HIS A 115 -2.64 9.44 0.85
N LEU A 116 -3.21 8.60 0.01
CA LEU A 116 -4.61 8.18 0.06
C LEU A 116 -4.63 6.70 0.41
N GLN A 117 -5.18 6.35 1.57
CA GLN A 117 -5.05 5.00 2.12
C GLN A 117 -6.34 4.47 2.70
N THR A 118 -6.46 3.15 2.71
CA THR A 118 -7.45 2.40 3.48
C THR A 118 -6.76 1.29 4.24
N SER A 119 -7.22 0.99 5.45
CA SER A 119 -6.70 -0.11 6.25
C SER A 119 -7.82 -0.80 7.03
N TRP A 120 -7.57 -2.05 7.41
CA TRP A 120 -8.43 -2.86 8.26
C TRP A 120 -7.57 -3.71 9.19
N GLU A 121 -7.66 -3.48 10.50
CA GLU A 121 -6.96 -4.26 11.52
C GLU A 121 -7.93 -4.67 12.63
N ASP A 122 -8.05 -5.98 12.90
CA ASP A 122 -8.76 -6.53 14.07
C ASP A 122 -10.17 -5.97 14.37
N LYS A 123 -10.87 -5.44 13.35
CA LYS A 123 -12.23 -4.82 13.31
C LYS A 123 -12.26 -3.31 13.12
N VAL A 124 -11.12 -2.65 13.12
CA VAL A 124 -11.01 -1.21 12.85
C VAL A 124 -10.69 -1.01 11.39
N GLY A 125 -11.69 -0.55 10.64
CA GLY A 125 -11.55 -0.13 9.26
C GLY A 125 -11.39 1.37 9.18
N GLY A 126 -10.56 1.86 8.26
CA GLY A 126 -10.41 3.29 8.04
C GLY A 126 -10.01 3.64 6.62
N ALA A 127 -10.31 4.87 6.25
CA ALA A 127 -9.83 5.53 5.05
C ALA A 127 -9.26 6.90 5.44
N ALA A 128 -8.17 7.32 4.80
CA ALA A 128 -7.57 8.62 5.06
C ALA A 128 -6.92 9.24 3.82
N LEU A 129 -7.02 10.57 3.72
CA LEU A 129 -6.09 11.42 2.98
C LEU A 129 -5.13 12.05 4.00
N VAL A 130 -3.84 11.83 3.82
CA VAL A 130 -2.76 12.31 4.67
C VAL A 130 -1.83 13.19 3.85
N ILE A 131 -1.51 14.37 4.38
CA ILE A 131 -0.54 15.30 3.79
C ILE A 131 0.48 15.66 4.87
N THR A 132 1.76 15.58 4.56
CA THR A 132 2.85 15.95 5.46
C THR A 132 3.38 17.35 5.14
N HIS A 133 4.08 17.95 6.10
CA HIS A 133 4.89 19.13 5.84
C HIS A 133 6.11 18.75 5.00
N ILE A 134 6.33 19.51 3.94
CA ILE A 134 7.45 19.34 3.03
C ILE A 134 8.62 20.21 3.49
N GLY A 135 9.78 19.56 3.70
CA GLY A 135 11.04 20.22 4.05
C GLY A 135 11.93 20.56 2.85
N ASP A 136 13.17 20.92 3.14
CA ASP A 136 14.21 21.08 2.12
C ASP A 136 14.51 19.71 1.46
N PRO A 137 14.31 19.56 0.14
CA PRO A 137 14.52 18.29 -0.57
C PRO A 137 15.99 17.85 -0.60
N THR A 138 16.93 18.75 -0.31
CA THR A 138 18.37 18.45 -0.25
C THR A 138 18.81 17.94 1.11
N THR A 139 17.93 17.98 2.12
CA THR A 139 18.19 17.37 3.43
C THR A 139 18.44 15.87 3.26
N PRO A 140 19.53 15.31 3.82
CA PRO A 140 19.78 13.88 3.80
C PRO A 140 18.57 13.08 4.27
N ILE A 141 18.29 11.95 3.60
CA ILE A 141 17.10 11.11 3.85
C ILE A 141 16.98 10.69 5.33
N ASP A 142 18.09 10.42 6.00
CA ASP A 142 18.15 10.03 7.41
C ASP A 142 17.91 11.18 8.40
N ALA A 143 18.02 12.43 7.93
CA ALA A 143 17.78 13.64 8.71
C ALA A 143 16.45 14.34 8.37
N ALA A 144 15.86 14.01 7.22
CA ALA A 144 14.61 14.60 6.76
C ALA A 144 13.45 14.24 7.70
N LYS A 145 12.54 15.18 7.91
CA LYS A 145 11.34 15.01 8.74
C LYS A 145 10.13 15.51 7.97
N HIS A 146 9.08 14.70 7.97
CA HIS A 146 7.82 14.98 7.29
C HIS A 146 6.66 14.88 8.28
N PRO A 147 6.57 15.80 9.25
CA PRO A 147 5.51 15.76 10.24
C PRO A 147 4.14 15.91 9.56
N LEU A 148 3.12 15.28 10.12
CA LEU A 148 1.74 15.39 9.64
C LEU A 148 1.33 16.87 9.55
N ALA A 149 0.78 17.29 8.41
CA ALA A 149 0.21 18.62 8.25
C ALA A 149 -1.33 18.58 8.27
N VAL A 150 -1.90 17.66 7.50
CA VAL A 150 -3.36 17.50 7.35
C VAL A 150 -3.71 16.02 7.31
N GLN A 151 -4.76 15.64 8.04
CA GLN A 151 -5.39 14.34 7.92
C GLN A 151 -6.90 14.50 7.79
N LEU A 152 -7.46 14.01 6.70
CA LEU A 152 -8.89 13.77 6.56
C LEU A 152 -9.13 12.27 6.67
N SER A 153 -9.89 11.82 7.66
CA SER A 153 -10.12 10.40 7.90
C SER A 153 -11.59 10.07 8.13
N ALA A 154 -11.92 8.83 7.85
CA ALA A 154 -13.14 8.17 8.26
C ALA A 154 -12.76 6.77 8.76
N ASP A 155 -13.16 6.42 9.97
CA ASP A 155 -12.92 5.09 10.53
C ASP A 155 -14.16 4.56 11.27
N THR A 156 -14.12 3.26 11.56
CA THR A 156 -15.28 2.53 12.12
C THR A 156 -15.48 2.73 13.62
N GLU A 157 -14.56 3.40 14.32
CA GLU A 157 -14.62 3.57 15.78
C GLU A 157 -14.83 5.03 16.20
N GLU A 158 -14.07 5.94 15.61
CA GLU A 158 -14.04 7.36 15.95
C GLU A 158 -14.91 8.22 15.02
N GLY A 159 -15.35 7.68 13.89
CA GLY A 159 -16.21 8.34 12.91
C GLY A 159 -15.40 9.09 11.85
N THR A 160 -15.77 10.33 11.55
CA THR A 160 -15.07 11.15 10.55
C THR A 160 -14.33 12.31 11.20
N ALA A 161 -13.13 12.64 10.72
CA ALA A 161 -12.34 13.73 11.25
C ALA A 161 -11.54 14.46 10.18
N LEU A 162 -11.40 15.77 10.34
CA LEU A 162 -10.35 16.59 9.73
C LEU A 162 -9.45 17.12 10.84
N THR A 163 -8.17 16.74 10.81
CA THR A 163 -7.14 17.22 11.72
C THR A 163 -6.17 18.12 10.96
N LEU A 164 -5.94 19.32 11.50
CA LEU A 164 -4.89 20.25 11.06
C LEU A 164 -3.81 20.32 12.12
N CYS A 165 -2.56 20.16 11.70
CA CYS A 165 -1.40 20.14 12.56
C CYS A 165 -0.54 21.40 12.39
N ASP A 166 0.28 21.67 13.41
CA ASP A 166 1.33 22.69 13.32
C ASP A 166 2.59 22.15 12.60
N PRO A 167 3.60 22.99 12.35
CA PRO A 167 4.83 22.57 11.67
C PRO A 167 5.64 21.46 12.38
N GLN A 168 5.32 21.14 13.63
CA GLN A 168 5.94 20.03 14.37
C GLN A 168 5.08 18.75 14.31
N GLY A 169 3.94 18.78 13.63
CA GLY A 169 3.02 17.66 13.49
C GLY A 169 1.99 17.55 14.61
N ARG A 170 1.87 18.56 15.47
CA ARG A 170 0.97 18.53 16.62
C ARG A 170 -0.39 19.07 16.20
N ALA A 171 -1.46 18.33 16.49
CA ALA A 171 -2.83 18.76 16.16
C ALA A 171 -3.17 20.11 16.83
N ARG A 172 -3.77 21.03 16.06
CA ARG A 172 -4.23 22.36 16.54
C ARG A 172 -5.70 22.57 16.33
N ILE A 173 -6.27 21.94 15.31
CA ILE A 173 -7.69 22.03 14.99
C ILE A 173 -8.17 20.63 14.63
N LYS A 174 -9.31 20.22 15.21
CA LYS A 174 -10.02 18.99 14.85
C LYS A 174 -11.47 19.30 14.58
N LEU A 175 -11.97 18.92 13.41
CA LEU A 175 -13.39 18.88 13.11
C LEU A 175 -13.77 17.41 13.09
N ARG A 176 -14.81 17.03 13.82
CA ARG A 176 -15.19 15.62 13.98
C ARG A 176 -16.70 15.43 13.86
N VAL A 177 -17.11 14.28 13.33
CA VAL A 177 -18.43 13.70 13.58
C VAL A 177 -18.21 12.30 14.14
N ALA A 178 -18.59 12.10 15.40
CA ALA A 178 -18.47 10.82 16.08
C ALA A 178 -19.44 9.77 15.49
N MET A 179 -19.25 8.50 15.85
CA MET A 179 -20.07 7.39 15.35
C MET A 179 -21.56 7.49 15.73
N ASP A 180 -21.89 8.19 16.81
CA ASP A 180 -23.27 8.47 17.20
C ASP A 180 -23.88 9.68 16.47
N GLY A 181 -23.11 10.30 15.56
CA GLY A 181 -23.51 11.47 14.79
C GLY A 181 -23.23 12.81 15.47
N THR A 182 -22.66 12.83 16.67
CA THR A 182 -22.34 14.07 17.39
C THR A 182 -21.23 14.84 16.67
N PRO A 183 -21.49 16.08 16.18
CA PRO A 183 -20.45 16.91 15.59
C PRO A 183 -19.67 17.66 16.68
N SER A 184 -18.37 17.90 16.44
CA SER A 184 -17.58 18.83 17.26
C SER A 184 -16.50 19.57 16.47
N ILE A 185 -16.15 20.77 16.95
CA ILE A 185 -14.99 21.53 16.48
C ILE A 185 -14.11 21.88 17.67
N ALA A 186 -12.91 21.30 17.75
CA ALA A 186 -11.97 21.52 18.83
C ALA A 186 -10.72 22.30 18.38
N ILE A 187 -10.32 23.29 19.18
CA ILE A 187 -9.03 23.99 19.09
C ILE A 187 -8.14 23.51 20.22
N LEU A 188 -6.91 23.11 19.88
CA LEU A 188 -5.98 22.45 20.80
C LEU A 188 -4.75 23.32 21.09
N ASP A 189 -4.25 23.24 22.32
CA ASP A 189 -2.99 23.85 22.75
C ASP A 189 -1.77 23.05 22.32
N GLU A 190 -0.58 23.51 22.74
CA GLU A 190 0.69 22.89 22.38
C GLU A 190 0.93 21.48 22.91
N HIS A 191 0.18 21.09 23.95
CA HIS A 191 0.18 19.78 24.60
C HIS A 191 -0.98 18.88 24.12
N GLY A 192 -1.86 19.38 23.25
CA GLY A 192 -3.03 18.67 22.77
C GLY A 192 -4.25 18.80 23.68
N GLY A 193 -4.21 19.68 24.68
CA GLY A 193 -5.37 20.03 25.50
C GLY A 193 -6.37 20.87 24.73
N VAL A 194 -7.67 20.64 24.95
CA VAL A 194 -8.74 21.41 24.30
C VAL A 194 -8.84 22.79 24.96
N VAL A 195 -8.60 23.85 24.18
CA VAL A 195 -8.76 25.24 24.61
C VAL A 195 -10.17 25.74 24.33
N ARG A 196 -10.80 25.23 23.27
CA ARG A 196 -12.18 25.58 22.89
C ARG A 196 -12.81 24.41 22.13
N GLU A 197 -14.09 24.15 22.42
CA GLU A 197 -14.93 23.21 21.68
C GLU A 197 -16.29 23.85 21.37
N LEU A 198 -16.84 23.49 20.21
CA LEU A 198 -18.19 23.85 19.74
C LEU A 198 -18.97 22.58 19.44
#